data_AF-A0A2V3HMK0-F1
#
_entry.id   AF-A0A2V3HMK0-F1
#
_cell.length_a   1.000
_cell.length_b   1.000
_cell.length_c   1.000
_cell.angle_alpha   90.00
_cell.angle_beta   90.00
_cell.angle_gamma   90.00
#
_symmetry.space_group_name_H-M   'P 1'
#
loop_
_entity.id
_entity.type
_entity.pdbx_description
1 polymer ?
#
loop_
_entity_poly.entity_id
_entity_poly.type
_entity_poly.pdbx_seq_one_letter_code
_entity_poly.pdbx_strand_id
1 'polypeptide(L)'
;MFRRRDEQLEMRLQNALDSGCSVWVVGDIHGHLDAFENLLEQLELAPGDHVLCLGDLIDRGQDSAGVVRRVRQSENIHTIMGNHEWFAPRVVRPRVRGSRWQHHRR
;
A
#
# COMPACT_ATOMS: atom_id res chain seq x y z
N MET A 1 -17.81 3.35 -13.69
CA MET A 1 -18.05 4.58 -12.91
C MET A 1 -17.10 4.52 -11.72
N PHE A 2 -15.96 5.22 -11.78
CA PHE A 2 -14.97 5.20 -10.69
C PHE A 2 -15.50 6.03 -9.53
N ARG A 3 -15.68 5.42 -8.36
CA ARG A 3 -16.07 6.13 -7.15
C ARG A 3 -14.86 6.95 -6.70
N ARG A 4 -14.91 8.27 -6.85
CA ARG A 4 -13.83 9.21 -6.49
C ARG A 4 -13.49 9.22 -4.99
N ARG A 5 -14.34 8.63 -4.16
CA ARG A 5 -14.36 8.77 -2.71
C ARG A 5 -14.53 7.40 -2.06
N ASP A 6 -13.67 7.07 -1.12
CA ASP A 6 -13.80 5.88 -0.28
C ASP A 6 -14.41 6.27 1.06
N GLU A 7 -15.74 6.18 1.14
CA GLU A 7 -16.51 6.53 2.34
C GLU A 7 -16.17 5.63 3.54
N GLN A 8 -15.73 4.39 3.31
CA GLN A 8 -15.40 3.47 4.40
C GLN A 8 -14.07 3.86 5.04
N LEU A 9 -13.07 4.18 4.21
CA LEU A 9 -11.79 4.69 4.70
C LEU A 9 -11.99 6.00 5.46
N GLU A 10 -12.76 6.93 4.91
CA GLU A 10 -13.05 8.20 5.57
C GLU A 10 -13.72 8.03 6.93
N MET A 11 -14.76 7.18 7.00
CA MET A 11 -15.44 6.90 8.27
C MET A 11 -14.47 6.29 9.29
N ARG A 12 -13.59 5.38 8.86
CA ARG A 12 -12.56 4.80 9.73
C ARG A 12 -11.61 5.86 10.27
N LEU A 13 -11.09 6.73 9.41
CA LEU A 13 -10.17 7.80 9.82
C LEU A 13 -10.87 8.81 10.75
N GLN A 14 -12.12 9.18 10.45
CA GLN A 14 -12.90 10.07 11.30
C GLN A 14 -13.15 9.45 12.68
N ASN A 15 -13.52 8.17 12.76
CA ASN A 15 -13.73 7.48 14.03
C ASN A 15 -12.46 7.43 14.89
N ALA A 16 -11.30 7.27 14.28
CA ALA A 16 -10.02 7.30 14.99
C ALA A 16 -9.77 8.69 15.60
N LEU A 17 -9.97 9.76 14.82
CA LEU A 17 -9.86 11.13 15.30
C LEU A 17 -10.87 11.42 16.43
N ASP A 18 -12.12 11.00 16.26
CA ASP A 18 -13.18 11.19 17.26
C ASP A 18 -12.88 10.43 18.57
N SER A 19 -12.13 9.34 18.50
CA SER A 19 -11.68 8.55 19.64
C SER A 19 -10.39 9.08 20.28
N GLY A 20 -9.84 10.20 19.78
CA GLY A 20 -8.61 10.81 20.28
C GLY A 20 -7.32 10.15 19.79
N CYS A 21 -7.40 9.26 18.78
CA CYS A 21 -6.23 8.68 18.12
C CYS A 21 -5.70 9.61 17.02
N SER A 22 -4.49 9.34 16.55
CA SER A 22 -3.81 10.12 15.52
C SER A 22 -4.01 9.53 14.12
N VAL A 23 -4.13 10.41 13.13
CA VAL A 23 -4.04 10.05 11.71
C VAL A 23 -2.85 10.78 11.10
N TRP A 24 -1.83 10.02 10.76
CA TRP A 24 -0.59 10.52 10.15
C TRP A 24 -0.72 10.52 8.63
N VAL A 25 -0.33 11.62 7.99
CA VAL A 25 -0.37 11.73 6.52
C VAL A 25 1.06 11.70 5.98
N VAL A 26 1.34 10.77 5.06
CA VAL A 26 2.66 10.56 4.47
C VAL A 26 2.60 10.87 2.97
N GLY A 27 3.55 11.67 2.50
CA GLY A 27 3.70 12.01 1.08
C GLY A 27 4.38 10.89 0.29
N ASP A 28 5.06 11.28 -0.79
CA ASP A 28 5.63 10.34 -1.77
C ASP A 28 6.71 9.43 -1.14
N ILE A 29 6.59 8.12 -1.34
CA ILE A 29 7.54 7.12 -0.81
C ILE A 29 8.51 6.67 -1.91
N HIS A 30 8.04 6.53 -3.15
CA HIS A 30 8.82 6.18 -4.32
C HIS A 30 9.74 4.97 -4.09
N GLY A 31 9.21 3.85 -3.60
CA GLY A 31 9.96 2.60 -3.44
C GLY A 31 11.12 2.63 -2.43
N HIS A 32 11.21 3.64 -1.57
CA HIS A 32 12.21 3.70 -0.50
C HIS A 32 11.70 3.01 0.78
N LEU A 33 11.63 1.68 0.76
CA LEU A 33 11.12 0.90 1.90
C LEU A 33 11.84 1.22 3.22
N ASP A 34 13.16 1.27 3.20
CA ASP A 34 13.94 1.50 4.44
C ASP A 34 13.62 2.87 5.07
N ALA A 35 13.49 3.90 4.24
CA ALA A 35 13.09 5.23 4.71
C ALA A 35 11.66 5.23 5.27
N PHE A 36 10.76 4.45 4.65
CA PHE A 36 9.39 4.31 5.11
C PHE A 36 9.31 3.57 6.45
N GLU A 37 10.02 2.46 6.63
CA GLU A 37 10.05 1.76 7.92
C GLU A 37 10.66 2.63 9.03
N ASN A 38 11.77 3.33 8.73
CA ASN A 38 12.37 4.27 9.69
C ASN A 38 11.39 5.38 10.11
N LEU A 39 10.60 5.90 9.17
CA LEU A 39 9.54 6.86 9.48
C LEU A 39 8.50 6.23 10.41
N LEU A 40 8.00 5.03 10.07
CA LEU A 40 6.99 4.35 10.88
C LEU A 40 7.47 4.04 12.31
N GLU A 41 8.76 3.71 12.48
CA GLU A 41 9.38 3.55 13.80
C GLU A 41 9.39 4.87 14.59
N GLN A 42 9.71 6.00 13.94
CA GLN A 42 9.73 7.33 14.56
C GLN A 42 8.34 7.85 14.93
N LEU A 43 7.29 7.41 14.24
CA LEU A 43 5.92 7.82 14.54
C LEU A 43 5.39 7.21 15.85
N GLU A 44 6.02 6.15 16.36
CA GLU A 44 5.64 5.47 17.61
C GLU A 44 4.11 5.21 17.70
N LEU A 45 3.53 4.65 16.62
CA LEU A 45 2.08 4.53 16.45
C LEU A 45 1.39 3.89 17.66
N ALA A 46 0.46 4.63 18.27
CA ALA A 46 -0.36 4.12 19.35
C ALA A 46 -1.46 3.18 18.82
N PRO A 47 -2.05 2.31 19.67
CA PRO A 47 -3.20 1.52 19.30
C PRO A 47 -4.36 2.42 18.82
N GLY A 48 -4.85 2.18 17.61
CA GLY A 48 -5.90 3.00 16.98
C GLY A 48 -5.38 4.11 16.07
N ASP A 49 -4.07 4.37 16.06
CA ASP A 49 -3.47 5.30 15.11
C ASP A 49 -3.43 4.72 13.70
N HIS A 50 -3.61 5.61 12.74
CA HIS A 50 -3.59 5.29 11.32
C HIS A 50 -2.54 6.09 10.56
N VAL A 51 -2.06 5.52 9.46
CA VAL A 51 -1.21 6.21 8.49
C VAL A 51 -1.93 6.23 7.14
N LEU A 52 -1.95 7.39 6.48
CA LEU A 52 -2.52 7.58 5.16
C LEU A 52 -1.43 8.06 4.19
N CYS A 53 -1.05 7.21 3.25
CA CYS A 53 -0.14 7.55 2.16
C CYS A 53 -0.91 8.23 1.02
N LEU A 54 -0.39 9.36 0.52
CA LEU A 54 -1.06 10.17 -0.50
C LEU A 54 -0.89 9.65 -1.95
N GLY A 55 -0.13 8.57 -2.14
CA GLY A 55 0.14 7.97 -3.45
C GLY A 55 1.63 7.75 -3.67
N ASP A 56 2.02 7.51 -4.93
CA ASP A 56 3.42 7.43 -5.39
C ASP A 56 4.27 6.49 -4.53
N LEU A 57 3.69 5.34 -4.16
CA LEU A 57 4.37 4.30 -3.39
C LEU A 57 5.53 3.64 -4.15
N ILE A 58 5.48 3.69 -5.48
CA ILE A 58 6.36 2.97 -6.40
C ILE A 58 7.22 3.94 -7.24
N ASP A 59 8.14 3.36 -8.02
CA ASP A 59 9.13 4.01 -8.89
C ASP A 59 10.29 4.67 -8.13
N ARG A 60 11.43 4.87 -8.82
CA ARG A 60 12.70 5.50 -8.37
C ARG A 60 13.49 4.79 -7.27
N GLY A 61 12.84 4.26 -6.23
CA GLY A 61 13.50 3.58 -5.13
C GLY A 61 13.84 2.12 -5.42
N GLN A 62 14.68 1.55 -4.56
CA GLN A 62 15.22 0.20 -4.72
C GLN A 62 14.21 -0.93 -4.45
N ASP A 63 13.12 -0.67 -3.72
CA ASP A 63 12.16 -1.71 -3.33
C ASP A 63 10.69 -1.24 -3.36
N SER A 64 10.18 -0.99 -4.56
CA SER A 64 8.75 -0.69 -4.78
C SER A 64 7.82 -1.84 -4.34
N ALA A 65 8.25 -3.10 -4.54
CA ALA A 65 7.42 -4.26 -4.20
C ALA A 65 7.29 -4.46 -2.69
N GLY A 66 8.36 -4.15 -1.94
CA GLY A 66 8.38 -4.13 -0.48
C GLY A 66 7.45 -3.08 0.09
N VAL A 67 7.48 -1.83 -0.42
CA VAL A 67 6.55 -0.77 0.01
C VAL A 67 5.10 -1.19 -0.19
N VAL A 68 4.74 -1.70 -1.37
CA VAL A 68 3.36 -2.15 -1.64
C VAL A 68 2.96 -3.30 -0.72
N ARG A 69 3.87 -4.25 -0.47
CA ARG A 69 3.61 -5.36 0.44
C ARG A 69 3.38 -4.86 1.86
N ARG A 70 4.21 -3.93 2.33
CA ARG A 70 4.14 -3.34 3.66
C ARG A 70 2.80 -2.65 3.91
N VAL A 71 2.34 -1.82 2.96
CA VAL A 71 1.03 -1.17 3.04
C VAL A 71 -0.09 -2.22 3.04
N ARG A 72 -0.05 -3.20 2.13
CA ARG A 72 -1.12 -4.22 2.00
C ARG A 72 -1.23 -5.20 3.18
N GLN A 73 -0.14 -5.41 3.91
CA GLN A 73 -0.11 -6.30 5.08
C GLN A 73 -0.48 -5.60 6.38
N SER A 74 -0.60 -4.28 6.37
CA SER A 74 -0.97 -3.49 7.53
C SER A 74 -2.48 -3.23 7.53
N GLU A 75 -3.10 -3.34 8.70
CA GLU A 75 -4.52 -3.00 8.89
C GLU A 75 -4.73 -1.50 9.14
N ASN A 76 -3.67 -0.79 9.56
CA ASN A 76 -3.72 0.60 9.99
C ASN A 76 -3.00 1.57 9.04
N ILE A 77 -2.30 1.08 8.02
CA ILE A 77 -1.70 1.88 6.95
C ILE A 77 -2.57 1.78 5.70
N HIS A 78 -2.99 2.93 5.18
CA HIS A 78 -3.84 3.07 4.02
C HIS A 78 -3.13 3.86 2.93
N THR A 79 -3.53 3.71 1.68
CA THR A 79 -3.06 4.55 0.58
C THR A 79 -4.24 4.99 -0.25
N ILE A 80 -4.26 6.26 -0.66
CA ILE A 80 -5.07 6.70 -1.78
C ILE A 80 -4.28 6.55 -3.07
N MET A 81 -4.99 6.45 -4.19
CA MET A 81 -4.35 6.30 -5.49
C MET A 81 -3.74 7.64 -5.92
N GLY A 82 -2.41 7.67 -6.08
CA GLY A 82 -1.67 8.85 -6.54
C GLY A 82 -1.87 9.14 -8.03
N ASN A 83 -1.45 10.32 -8.49
CA ASN A 83 -1.51 10.69 -9.90
C ASN A 83 -0.58 9.82 -10.80
N HIS A 84 0.53 9.28 -10.29
CA HIS A 84 1.40 8.38 -11.07
C HIS A 84 0.83 6.97 -11.25
N GLU A 85 -0.10 6.52 -10.41
CA GLU A 85 -0.73 5.20 -10.51
C GLU A 85 -1.77 5.11 -11.66
N TRP A 86 -2.06 6.24 -12.33
CA TRP A 86 -2.80 6.25 -13.60
C TRP A 86 -2.01 5.65 -14.77
N PHE A 87 -0.67 5.61 -14.67
CA PHE A 87 0.21 5.16 -15.74
C PHE A 87 0.90 3.82 -15.52
N ALA A 88 0.69 3.15 -14.38
CA ALA A 88 1.13 1.77 -14.22
C ALA A 88 0.27 0.87 -15.13
N PRO A 89 0.78 0.35 -16.27
CA PRO A 89 0.03 -0.63 -17.04
C PRO A 89 -0.14 -1.86 -16.14
N ARG A 90 -1.29 -2.52 -16.24
CA ARG A 90 -1.57 -3.81 -15.57
C ARG A 90 -0.47 -4.83 -15.91
N VAL A 91 0.56 -4.93 -15.09
CA VAL A 91 1.64 -5.91 -15.27
C VAL A 91 1.38 -7.11 -14.34
N VAL A 92 0.89 -8.15 -15.02
CA VAL A 92 1.01 -9.59 -14.74
C VAL A 92 0.16 -10.17 -13.59
N ARG A 93 -0.95 -10.81 -14.01
CA ARG A 93 -1.60 -11.88 -13.26
C ARG A 93 -0.61 -13.06 -13.10
N PRO A 94 -0.42 -13.65 -11.91
CA PRO A 94 0.34 -14.87 -11.80
C PRO A 94 -0.43 -15.99 -12.49
N ARG A 95 0.15 -16.50 -13.57
CA ARG A 95 -0.33 -17.69 -14.26
C ARG A 95 -0.07 -18.87 -13.34
N VAL A 96 -1.12 -19.36 -12.67
CA VAL A 96 -1.10 -20.60 -11.90
C VAL A 96 -0.73 -21.73 -12.87
N ARG A 97 0.48 -22.29 -12.74
CA ARG A 97 0.90 -23.45 -13.53
C ARG A 97 0.53 -24.70 -12.74
N GLY A 98 -0.65 -25.23 -13.03
CA GLY A 98 -1.06 -26.58 -12.64
C GLY A 98 -0.15 -27.63 -13.30
N SER A 99 0.30 -28.56 -12.47
CA SER A 99 0.36 -30.01 -12.71
C SER A 99 0.75 -30.53 -14.10
N ARG A 100 1.99 -31.04 -14.18
CA ARG A 100 2.37 -32.37 -14.69
C ARG A 100 1.81 -32.81 -16.06
N TRP A 101 2.68 -32.82 -17.09
CA TRP A 101 2.57 -33.74 -18.23
C TRP A 101 3.93 -34.36 -18.55
N GLN A 102 3.89 -35.66 -18.83
CA GLN A 102 4.99 -36.60 -18.87
C GLN A 102 5.82 -36.46 -20.16
N HIS A 103 7.13 -36.67 -20.05
CA HIS A 103 7.99 -36.90 -21.20
C HIS A 103 7.79 -38.34 -21.71
N HIS A 104 7.49 -38.48 -22.99
CA HIS A 104 7.96 -39.62 -23.79
C HIS A 104 8.42 -39.10 -25.15
N ARG A 105 9.68 -39.38 -25.49
CA ARG A 105 10.20 -39.28 -26.85
C ARG A 105 10.51 -40.70 -27.32
N ARG A 106 10.07 -40.94 -28.56
CA ARG A 106 10.20 -42.13 -29.42
C ARG A 106 9.17 -43.21 -29.18
#